data_AF-Q0RTI6-F1
#
_entry.id   AF-Q0RTI6-F1
#
_cell.length_a   1.000
_cell.length_b   1.000
_cell.length_c   1.000
_cell.angle_alpha   90.00
_cell.angle_beta   90.00
_cell.angle_gamma   90.00
#
_symmetry.space_group_name_H-M   'P 1'
#
loop_
_entity.id
_entity.type
_entity.pdbx_description
1 polymer ?
#
loop_
_entity_poly.entity_id
_entity_poly.type
_entity_poly.pdbx_seq_one_letter_code
_entity_poly.pdbx_strand_id
1 'polypeptide(L)' 'MDQAARRGAGWVRRDCLWPGLAAYYQQQGFTLVREVEHGKYRHHMLARRAERIDLSTWFSTGTPSLPGGGR' A
#
# COMPACT_ATOMS: atom_id res chain seq x y z
N MET A 1 -0.22 6.04 2.41
CA MET A 1 -0.95 6.67 1.28
C MET A 1 -1.77 7.82 1.80
N ASP A 2 -2.85 7.57 2.55
CA ASP A 2 -3.74 8.61 3.06
C ASP A 2 -3.01 9.69 3.88
N GLN A 3 -2.18 9.30 4.84
CA GLN A 3 -1.41 10.25 5.65
C GLN A 3 -0.45 11.11 4.82
N ALA A 4 0.14 10.56 3.75
CA ALA A 4 1.00 11.30 2.84
C ALA A 4 0.18 12.32 2.02
N ALA A 5 -0.98 11.89 1.51
CA ALA A 5 -1.90 12.77 0.79
C ALA A 5 -2.43 13.91 1.69
N ARG A 6 -2.75 13.62 2.96
CA ARG A 6 -3.16 14.63 3.95
C ARG A 6 -2.07 15.65 4.26
N ARG A 7 -0.81 15.26 4.09
CA ARG A 7 0.37 16.15 4.24
C ARG A 7 0.74 16.86 2.94
N GLY A 8 -0.05 16.73 1.87
CA GLY A 8 0.18 17.36 0.57
C GLY A 8 1.24 16.67 -0.30
N ALA A 9 1.74 15.50 0.09
CA ALA A 9 2.62 14.73 -0.77
C ALA A 9 1.81 14.12 -1.93
N GLY A 10 2.32 14.17 -3.16
CA GLY A 10 1.66 13.62 -4.35
C GLY A 10 1.98 12.14 -4.63
N TRP A 11 3.07 11.62 -4.06
CA TRP A 11 3.56 10.26 -4.30
C TRP A 11 4.13 9.63 -3.04
N VAL A 12 4.06 8.31 -2.95
CA VAL A 12 4.72 7.51 -1.92
C VAL A 12 5.64 6.50 -2.61
N ARG A 13 6.89 6.43 -2.13
CA ARG A 13 7.87 5.44 -2.59
C ARG A 13 7.98 4.29 -1.60
N ARG A 14 8.18 3.07 -2.12
CA ARG A 14 8.55 1.87 -1.36
C ARG A 14 9.69 1.19 -2.07
N ASP A 15 10.67 0.76 -1.29
CA ASP A 15 11.85 0.10 -1.79
C ASP A 15 11.96 -1.28 -1.13
N CYS A 16 12.32 -2.31 -1.89
CA CYS A 16 12.48 -3.67 -1.36
C CYS A 16 13.53 -4.49 -2.13
N LEU A 17 14.08 -5.53 -1.49
CA LEU A 17 15.08 -6.42 -2.09
C LEU A 17 14.52 -7.79 -2.52
N TRP A 18 13.34 -8.16 -1.99
CA TRP A 18 12.72 -9.45 -2.26
C TRP A 18 11.65 -9.32 -3.34
N PRO A 19 11.73 -10.08 -4.46
CA PRO A 19 10.80 -9.93 -5.58
C PRO A 19 9.35 -10.25 -5.20
N GLY A 20 9.12 -11.16 -4.25
CA GLY A 20 7.77 -11.44 -3.74
C GLY A 20 7.12 -10.22 -3.07
N LEU A 21 7.92 -9.39 -2.38
CA LEU A 21 7.41 -8.16 -1.78
C LEU A 21 7.15 -7.07 -2.82
N ALA A 22 7.96 -7.01 -3.89
CA ALA A 22 7.69 -6.14 -5.03
C ALA A 22 6.35 -6.49 -5.68
N ALA A 23 6.11 -7.79 -5.94
CA ALA A 23 4.84 -8.28 -6.49
C ALA A 23 3.64 -7.95 -5.58
N TYR A 24 3.80 -8.12 -4.26
CA TYR A 24 2.77 -7.72 -3.29
C TYR A 24 2.45 -6.23 -3.36
N TYR A 25 3.46 -5.35 -3.42
CA TYR A 25 3.23 -3.92 -3.58
C TYR A 25 2.58 -3.57 -4.92
N GLN A 26 2.90 -4.29 -6.00
CA GLN A 26 2.23 -4.10 -7.28
C GLN A 26 0.73 -4.41 -7.20
N GLN A 27 0.34 -5.47 -6.49
CA GLN A 27 -1.09 -5.77 -6.23
C GLN A 27 -1.80 -4.66 -5.45
N GLN A 28 -1.07 -3.90 -4.62
CA GLN A 28 -1.57 -2.73 -3.91
C GLN A 28 -1.57 -1.45 -4.76
N GLY A 29 -1.34 -1.56 -6.06
CA GLY A 29 -1.36 -0.44 -7.01
C GLY A 29 -0.08 0.38 -7.05
N PHE A 30 1.03 -0.12 -6.51
CA PHE A 30 2.34 0.48 -6.77
C PHE A 30 2.86 0.07 -8.15
N THR A 31 3.54 1.00 -8.81
CA THR A 31 4.23 0.75 -10.08
C THR A 31 5.71 0.64 -9.83
N LEU A 32 6.36 -0.39 -10.39
CA LEU A 32 7.82 -0.47 -10.41
C LEU A 32 8.37 0.69 -11.23
N VAL A 33 9.13 1.57 -10.59
CA VAL A 33 9.74 2.75 -11.23
C VAL A 33 11.18 2.46 -11.62
N ARG A 34 11.89 1.67 -10.81
CA ARG A 34 13.28 1.34 -11.07
C ARG A 34 13.64 -0.01 -10.45
N GLU A 35 14.51 -0.72 -11.15
CA GLU A 35 15.20 -1.91 -10.64
C GLU A 35 16.70 -1.68 -10.76
N VAL A 36 17.46 -1.98 -9.70
CA VAL A 36 18.93 -1.83 -9.68
C VAL A 36 19.56 -3.07 -9.11
N GLU A 37 20.58 -3.61 -9.77
CA GLU A 37 21.39 -4.69 -9.23
C GLU A 37 22.51 -4.14 -8.34
N HIS A 38 22.56 -4.62 -7.10
CA HIS A 38 23.60 -4.32 -6.12
C HIS A 38 24.30 -5.63 -5.74
N GLY A 39 25.29 -6.01 -6.55
CA GLY A 39 26.04 -7.26 -6.37
C GLY A 39 25.11 -8.47 -6.45
N LYS A 40 24.84 -9.11 -5.31
CA LYS A 40 23.98 -10.30 -5.22
C LYS A 40 22.49 -9.99 -5.03
N TYR A 41 22.13 -8.72 -4.83
CA TYR A 41 20.76 -8.32 -4.52
C TYR A 41 20.20 -7.45 -5.63
N ARG A 42 18.89 -7.48 -5.77
CA ARG A 42 18.14 -6.66 -6.72
C ARG A 42 17.23 -5.74 -5.92
N HIS A 43 17.37 -4.45 -6.15
CA HIS A 43 16.67 -3.40 -5.44
C HIS A 43 15.52 -2.90 -6.30
N HIS A 44 14.30 -3.18 -5.87
CA HIS A 44 13.07 -2.77 -6.53
C HIS A 44 12.57 -1.48 -5.87
N MET A 45 12.42 -0.43 -6.66
CA MET A 45 11.90 0.86 -6.23
C MET A 45 10.54 1.07 -6.90
N LEU A 46 9.50 1.18 -6.09
CA LEU A 46 8.12 1.31 -6.54
C LEU A 46 7.52 2.62 -6.04
N ALA A 47 6.61 3.18 -6.82
CA ALA A 47 5.87 4.37 -6.42
C ALA A 47 4.38 4.22 -6.72
N ARG A 48 3.57 4.88 -5.90
CA ARG A 48 2.14 5.05 -6.13
C ARG A 48 1.75 6.49 -5.81
N ARG A 49 0.75 7.02 -6.52
CA ARG A 49 0.14 8.31 -6.17
C ARG A 49 -0.38 8.26 -4.75
N ALA A 50 -0.11 9.31 -4.00
CA ALA A 50 -0.70 9.49 -2.69
C ALA A 50 -2.14 9.97 -2.89
N GLU A 51 -3.09 9.17 -2.43
CA GLU A 51 -4.51 9.45 -2.54
C GLU A 51 -5.12 9.41 -1.15
N ARG A 52 -6.11 10.29 -0.91
CA ARG A 52 -6.93 10.21 0.29
C ARG A 52 -7.82 9.00 0.17
N ILE A 53 -7.93 8.25 1.26
CA ILE A 53 -8.82 7.10 1.31
C ILE A 53 -10.12 7.58 1.94
N ASP A 54 -11.21 7.51 1.18
CA ASP A 54 -12.54 7.72 1.73
C ASP A 54 -13.00 6.42 2.39
N LEU A 55 -13.08 6.44 3.72
CA LEU A 55 -13.56 5.35 4.55
C LEU A 55 -14.98 5.61 5.08
N SER A 56 -15.64 6.69 4.65
CA SER A 56 -16.97 7.06 5.16
C SER A 56 -17.98 5.93 5.02
N THR A 57 -17.93 5.18 3.92
CA THR A 57 -18.79 4.02 3.64
C THR A 57 -18.56 2.84 4.59
N TRP A 58 -17.32 2.65 5.03
CA TRP A 58 -16.95 1.59 5.99
C TRP A 58 -17.43 1.89 7.40
N PHE A 59 -17.49 3.18 7.78
CA PHE A 59 -17.96 3.61 9.09
C PHE A 59 -19.47 3.93 9.13
N SER A 60 -20.10 4.13 7.97
CA SER A 60 -21.56 4.35 7.85
C SER A 60 -22.36 3.05 7.96
N THR A 61 -21.74 1.93 7.57
CA THR A 61 -22.30 0.59 7.78
C THR A 61 -21.90 0.18 9.18
N GLY A 62 -22.85 0.18 10.12
CA GLY A 62 -22.59 -0.10 11.54
C GLY A 62 -21.73 -1.35 11.77
N THR A 63 -21.08 -1.41 12.94
CA THR A 63 -20.13 -2.46 13.37
C THR A 63 -20.47 -3.82 12.76
N PRO A 64 -19.57 -4.46 11.98
CA PRO A 64 -19.80 -5.82 11.53
C PRO A 64 -20.10 -6.68 12.75
N SER A 65 -21.32 -7.21 12.84
CA SER A 65 -21.64 -8.16 13.90
C SER A 65 -20.79 -9.40 13.66
N LEU A 66 -19.91 -9.71 14.62
CA LEU A 66 -19.19 -10.98 14.62
C LEU A 66 -20.23 -12.10 14.69
N PRO A 67 -20.22 -13.08 13.77
CA PRO A 67 -21.08 -14.25 13.91
C PRO A 67 -20.58 -15.08 15.09
N GLY A 68 -21.35 -15.16 16.17
CA GLY A 68 -21.10 -16.16 17.24
C GLY A 68 -21.12 -15.68 18.69
N GLY A 69 -21.77 -14.58 19.04
CA GLY A 69 -22.03 -14.22 20.44
C GLY A 69 -23.23 -14.97 21.06
N GLY A 70 -23.26 -16.30 20.96
CA GLY A 70 -24.22 -17.16 21.67
C GLY A 70 -23.69 -17.50 23.06
N ARG A 71 -24.48 -17.21 24.09
CA ARG A 71 -24.22 -17.63 25.49
C ARG A 71 -24.36 -19.14 25.66
#